data_AF-A0A1L7GTJ4-F1
#
_entry.id   AF-A0A1L7GTJ4-F1
#
_cell.length_a   1.000
_cell.length_b   1.000
_cell.length_c   1.000
_cell.angle_alpha   90.00
_cell.angle_beta   90.00
_cell.angle_gamma   90.00
#
_symmetry.space_group_name_H-M   'P 1'
#
loop_
_entity.id
_entity.type
_entity.pdbx_description
1 polymer ?
#
loop_
_entity_poly.entity_id
_entity_poly.type
_entity_poly.pdbx_seq_one_letter_code
_entity_poly.pdbx_strand_id
1 'polypeptide(L)'
;MTMANVIDISEFQDPAKFDYQAAKSNGIKAVIIRLSVGNRRDNHAVEHIANCKKYGLKWHGYHYWYNLSGEAAFAISDAQSLGLTSSQYFFLDMEDKTLSSDWSAQFESFRSAVGDKYKIGLYCSDSPYNSHFDNAKIVAEGVYRWIAAYSYEPANYDIWQMSGEGSGGFGSYTGDVDRDYDKTGNLFVEDVQPITPSTTPLYRQIIGDAGYDTDSGIYGLGRSYDNGKTFHVMDTVYGRIYRQQDGDSIWPFLQPKIGTITDPFAVTIVQSGTYDGLTTSGYYEIRTSSVTGGPSTETGVLKVIDANKNIITQTMHTVSDAVWIRNKHNDAWTTWRKITF
;
A
#
# COMPACT_ATOMS: atom_id res chain seq x y z
N MET A 1 -34.62 -20.19 17.59
CA MET A 1 -33.49 -20.67 18.40
C MET A 1 -32.26 -20.55 17.53
N THR A 2 -31.22 -19.87 18.01
CA THR A 2 -29.93 -19.77 17.31
C THR A 2 -29.33 -21.17 17.20
N MET A 3 -28.85 -21.53 16.00
CA MET A 3 -28.27 -22.85 15.74
C MET A 3 -26.77 -22.72 15.52
N ALA A 4 -26.01 -23.68 16.04
CA ALA A 4 -24.58 -23.72 15.85
C ALA A 4 -24.22 -23.83 14.36
N ASN A 5 -23.23 -23.06 13.94
CA ASN A 5 -22.67 -23.08 12.59
C ASN A 5 -21.14 -23.27 12.60
N VAL A 6 -20.56 -23.28 13.80
CA VAL A 6 -19.15 -23.55 14.09
C VAL A 6 -19.11 -24.53 15.27
N ILE A 7 -18.01 -25.26 15.38
CA ILE A 7 -17.66 -26.05 16.57
C ILE A 7 -16.19 -25.81 16.86
N ASP A 8 -15.79 -26.04 18.10
CA ASP A 8 -14.39 -26.20 18.46
C ASP A 8 -14.09 -27.63 18.97
N ILE A 9 -12.88 -28.09 18.66
CA ILE A 9 -12.41 -29.45 18.99
C ILE A 9 -10.92 -29.46 19.34
N SER A 10 -10.52 -30.48 20.10
CA SER A 10 -9.14 -30.68 20.54
C SER A 10 -8.85 -32.18 20.68
N GLU A 11 -7.71 -32.55 21.30
CA GLU A 11 -7.37 -33.95 21.58
C GLU A 11 -8.43 -34.73 22.39
N PHE A 12 -9.42 -34.06 22.98
CA PHE A 12 -10.54 -34.74 23.64
C PHE A 12 -11.53 -35.39 22.66
N GLN A 13 -11.58 -34.93 21.41
CA GLN A 13 -12.39 -35.55 20.37
C GLN A 13 -11.53 -36.48 19.52
N ASP A 14 -11.64 -37.80 19.71
CA ASP A 14 -10.92 -38.79 18.91
C ASP A 14 -11.19 -38.60 17.39
N PRO A 15 -10.18 -38.19 16.59
CA PRO A 15 -10.38 -37.83 15.19
C PRO A 15 -10.72 -39.03 14.31
N ALA A 16 -10.45 -40.25 14.75
CA ALA A 16 -10.82 -41.46 14.02
C ALA A 16 -12.31 -41.83 14.21
N LYS A 17 -12.94 -41.32 15.27
CA LYS A 17 -14.35 -41.58 15.60
C LYS A 17 -15.27 -40.40 15.33
N PHE A 18 -14.74 -39.17 15.36
CA PHE A 18 -15.55 -37.97 15.16
C PHE A 18 -16.21 -37.97 13.78
N ASP A 19 -17.52 -37.73 13.74
CA ASP A 19 -18.33 -37.78 12.52
C ASP A 19 -18.43 -36.39 11.85
N TYR A 20 -17.36 -36.00 11.15
CA TYR A 20 -17.28 -34.72 10.44
C TYR A 20 -18.37 -34.57 9.36
N GLN A 21 -18.78 -35.67 8.72
CA GLN A 21 -19.82 -35.63 7.70
C GLN A 21 -21.18 -35.35 8.33
N ALA A 22 -21.49 -35.96 9.48
CA ALA A 22 -22.68 -35.63 10.24
C ALA A 22 -22.63 -34.19 10.77
N ALA A 23 -21.49 -33.72 11.28
CA ALA A 23 -21.33 -32.32 11.71
C ALA A 23 -21.67 -31.35 10.57
N LYS A 24 -21.07 -31.55 9.38
CA LYS A 24 -21.38 -30.75 8.19
C LYS A 24 -22.86 -30.82 7.79
N SER A 25 -23.45 -32.01 7.84
CA SER A 25 -24.87 -32.23 7.50
C SER A 25 -25.82 -31.56 8.50
N ASN A 26 -25.36 -31.31 9.73
CA ASN A 26 -26.08 -30.56 10.76
C ASN A 26 -25.86 -29.04 10.67
N GLY A 27 -25.21 -28.55 9.60
CA GLY A 27 -25.07 -27.11 9.33
C GLY A 27 -23.78 -26.48 9.85
N ILE A 28 -22.84 -27.28 10.39
CA ILE A 28 -21.51 -26.79 10.74
C ILE A 28 -20.72 -26.46 9.48
N LYS A 29 -20.12 -25.27 9.46
CA LYS A 29 -19.40 -24.69 8.31
C LYS A 29 -17.91 -24.56 8.56
N ALA A 30 -17.52 -24.27 9.81
CA ALA A 30 -16.13 -24.15 10.22
C ALA A 30 -15.86 -24.88 11.53
N VAL A 31 -14.58 -25.19 11.77
CA VAL A 31 -14.07 -25.86 12.97
C VAL A 31 -12.91 -25.05 13.54
N ILE A 32 -12.95 -24.69 14.82
CA ILE A 32 -11.82 -24.07 15.53
C ILE A 32 -11.06 -25.18 16.25
N ILE A 33 -9.82 -25.45 15.84
CA ILE A 33 -9.05 -26.61 16.30
C ILE A 33 -8.01 -26.14 17.32
N ARG A 34 -7.88 -26.83 18.46
CA ARG A 34 -6.77 -26.57 19.37
C ARG A 34 -5.48 -26.97 18.67
N LEU A 35 -4.63 -26.01 18.39
CA LEU A 35 -3.34 -26.27 17.76
C LEU A 35 -2.30 -26.63 18.83
N SER A 36 -2.32 -25.91 19.94
CA SER A 36 -1.35 -26.07 21.03
C SER A 36 -1.92 -25.64 22.38
N VAL A 37 -1.24 -26.07 23.43
CA VAL A 37 -1.52 -25.76 24.83
C VAL A 37 -0.19 -25.61 25.58
N GLY A 38 0.05 -24.46 26.19
CA GLY A 38 1.37 -24.18 26.77
C GLY A 38 2.49 -24.35 25.74
N ASN A 39 3.58 -25.00 26.14
CA ASN A 39 4.70 -25.31 25.24
C ASN A 39 4.57 -26.67 24.51
N ARG A 40 3.33 -27.10 24.21
CA ARG A 40 3.06 -28.41 23.58
C ARG A 40 2.01 -28.30 22.47
N ARG A 41 2.21 -29.05 21.38
CA ARG A 41 1.20 -29.28 20.34
C ARG A 41 0.07 -30.17 20.86
N ASP A 42 -1.16 -29.87 20.47
CA ASP A 42 -2.31 -30.75 20.71
C ASP A 42 -2.15 -32.08 19.95
N ASN A 43 -2.44 -33.21 20.61
CA ASN A 43 -2.11 -34.53 20.06
C ASN A 43 -2.89 -34.90 18.79
N HIS A 44 -3.99 -34.21 18.48
CA HIS A 44 -4.86 -34.52 17.34
C HIS A 44 -5.02 -33.36 16.34
N ALA A 45 -4.28 -32.26 16.51
CA ALA A 45 -4.37 -31.10 15.62
C ALA A 45 -4.16 -31.46 14.14
N VAL A 46 -3.16 -32.31 13.83
CA VAL A 46 -2.84 -32.70 12.45
C VAL A 46 -3.98 -33.48 11.81
N GLU A 47 -4.53 -34.45 12.53
CA GLU A 47 -5.63 -35.30 12.08
C GLU A 47 -6.93 -34.50 11.94
N HIS A 48 -7.24 -33.60 12.87
CA HIS A 48 -8.40 -32.71 12.78
C HIS A 48 -8.30 -31.79 11.55
N ILE A 49 -7.14 -31.19 11.29
CA ILE A 49 -6.91 -30.35 10.11
C ILE A 49 -7.09 -31.17 8.83
N ALA A 50 -6.51 -32.37 8.77
CA ALA A 50 -6.63 -33.26 7.62
C ALA A 50 -8.09 -33.66 7.36
N ASN A 51 -8.86 -33.97 8.40
CA ASN A 51 -10.27 -34.31 8.27
C ASN A 51 -11.13 -33.11 7.88
N CYS A 52 -10.90 -31.92 8.43
CA CYS A 52 -11.62 -30.71 7.99
C CYS A 52 -11.44 -30.46 6.49
N LYS A 53 -10.20 -30.58 5.99
CA LYS A 53 -9.90 -30.52 4.56
C LYS A 53 -10.64 -31.61 3.77
N LYS A 54 -10.60 -32.86 4.24
CA LYS A 54 -11.25 -34.02 3.59
C LYS A 54 -12.77 -33.83 3.43
N TYR A 55 -13.44 -33.31 4.47
CA TYR A 55 -14.90 -33.14 4.46
C TYR A 55 -15.34 -31.73 4.00
N GLY A 56 -14.39 -30.85 3.66
CA GLY A 56 -14.67 -29.50 3.18
C GLY A 56 -15.32 -28.62 4.25
N LEU A 57 -14.85 -28.71 5.49
CA LEU A 57 -15.12 -27.77 6.56
C LEU A 57 -13.96 -26.76 6.60
N LYS A 58 -14.28 -25.46 6.75
CA LYS A 58 -13.24 -24.45 7.01
C LYS A 58 -12.62 -24.73 8.38
N TRP A 59 -11.35 -24.40 8.55
CA TRP A 59 -10.67 -24.63 9.83
C TRP A 59 -9.91 -23.39 10.26
N HIS A 60 -9.87 -23.17 11.57
CA HIS A 60 -9.13 -22.13 12.26
C HIS A 60 -8.40 -22.74 13.45
N GLY A 61 -7.51 -21.97 14.07
CA GLY A 61 -6.71 -22.44 15.19
C GLY A 61 -7.04 -21.71 16.47
N TYR A 62 -6.94 -22.40 17.61
CA TYR A 62 -6.79 -21.74 18.91
C TYR A 62 -5.61 -22.30 19.70
N HIS A 63 -5.14 -21.52 20.66
CA HIS A 63 -4.05 -21.88 21.57
C HIS A 63 -4.48 -21.66 23.02
N TYR A 64 -4.45 -22.71 23.84
CA TYR A 64 -4.79 -22.64 25.27
C TYR A 64 -3.60 -22.06 26.05
N TRP A 65 -3.83 -20.93 26.70
CA TRP A 65 -2.78 -20.07 27.26
C TRP A 65 -2.50 -20.32 28.74
N TYR A 66 -1.22 -20.52 29.08
CA TYR A 66 -0.69 -20.59 30.45
C TYR A 66 0.26 -19.43 30.80
N ASN A 67 0.63 -18.58 29.84
CA ASN A 67 1.62 -17.52 29.98
C ASN A 67 3.01 -18.00 30.48
N LEU A 68 3.46 -19.14 29.97
CA LEU A 68 4.78 -19.70 30.24
C LEU A 68 5.86 -18.98 29.45
N SER A 69 7.10 -19.09 29.93
CA SER A 69 8.26 -18.63 29.18
C SER A 69 8.34 -19.33 27.82
N GLY A 70 8.43 -18.54 26.74
CA GLY A 70 8.53 -19.04 25.37
C GLY A 70 7.21 -19.46 24.71
N GLU A 71 6.08 -19.40 25.43
CA GLU A 71 4.81 -19.95 24.97
C GLU A 71 4.28 -19.28 23.71
N ALA A 72 4.29 -17.95 23.65
CA ALA A 72 3.86 -17.23 22.44
C ALA A 72 4.71 -17.64 21.22
N ALA A 73 6.02 -17.76 21.37
CA ALA A 73 6.92 -18.14 20.29
C ALA A 73 6.66 -19.60 19.85
N PHE A 74 6.41 -20.50 20.80
CA PHE A 74 6.02 -21.87 20.53
C PHE A 74 4.69 -21.92 19.75
N ALA A 75 3.63 -21.29 20.28
CA ALA A 75 2.30 -21.28 19.70
C ALA A 75 2.30 -20.78 18.24
N ILE A 76 3.01 -19.68 17.96
CA ILE A 76 3.12 -19.10 16.62
C ILE A 76 3.88 -20.02 15.67
N SER A 77 5.02 -20.57 16.10
CA SER A 77 5.82 -21.51 15.30
C SER A 77 5.04 -22.80 15.00
N ASP A 78 4.31 -23.30 15.99
CA ASP A 78 3.51 -24.51 15.87
C ASP A 78 2.34 -24.30 14.89
N ALA A 79 1.59 -23.21 15.03
CA ALA A 79 0.52 -22.83 14.10
C ALA A 79 1.03 -22.69 12.66
N GLN A 80 2.20 -22.07 12.47
CA GLN A 80 2.84 -21.97 11.16
C GLN A 80 3.17 -23.35 10.58
N SER A 81 3.74 -24.25 11.38
CA SER A 81 4.12 -25.59 10.93
C SER A 81 2.91 -26.50 10.62
N LEU A 82 1.75 -26.23 11.23
CA LEU A 82 0.47 -26.87 10.93
C LEU A 82 -0.22 -26.29 9.68
N GLY A 83 0.34 -25.21 9.12
CA GLY A 83 -0.13 -24.59 7.90
C GLY A 83 -1.26 -23.59 8.09
N LEU A 84 -1.37 -22.97 9.27
CA LEU A 84 -2.26 -21.82 9.45
C LEU A 84 -1.77 -20.66 8.56
N THR A 85 -2.70 -19.96 7.93
CA THR A 85 -2.42 -18.89 6.96
C THR A 85 -2.99 -17.55 7.40
N SER A 86 -2.57 -16.46 6.75
CA SER A 86 -2.99 -15.09 7.09
C SER A 86 -4.48 -14.82 6.86
N SER A 87 -5.20 -15.65 6.08
CA SER A 87 -6.65 -15.53 5.93
C SER A 87 -7.44 -16.15 7.10
N GLN A 88 -6.79 -17.00 7.90
CA GLN A 88 -7.39 -17.74 9.00
C GLN A 88 -7.19 -17.02 10.35
N TYR A 89 -8.14 -17.22 11.26
CA TYR A 89 -8.05 -16.77 12.63
C TYR A 89 -7.18 -17.71 13.49
N PHE A 90 -6.37 -17.10 14.35
CA PHE A 90 -5.70 -17.72 15.48
C PHE A 90 -6.25 -17.12 16.77
N PHE A 91 -6.98 -17.90 17.55
CA PHE A 91 -7.55 -17.46 18.82
C PHE A 91 -6.59 -17.73 19.97
N LEU A 92 -6.43 -16.75 20.85
CA LEU A 92 -5.84 -16.99 22.17
C LEU A 92 -6.96 -17.35 23.14
N ASP A 93 -6.90 -18.58 23.66
CA ASP A 93 -7.83 -19.06 24.66
C ASP A 93 -7.28 -18.73 26.06
N MET A 94 -7.98 -17.82 26.74
CA MET A 94 -7.67 -17.34 28.08
C MET A 94 -8.76 -17.78 29.05
N GLU A 95 -8.53 -18.89 29.72
CA GLU A 95 -9.44 -19.38 30.77
C GLU A 95 -8.74 -19.99 31.98
N ASP A 96 -7.42 -20.19 31.89
CA ASP A 96 -6.71 -20.91 32.93
C ASP A 96 -6.68 -20.15 34.26
N LYS A 97 -7.01 -20.86 35.35
CA LYS A 97 -7.02 -20.33 36.72
C LYS A 97 -5.66 -19.83 37.20
N THR A 98 -4.57 -20.19 36.54
CA THR A 98 -3.20 -19.78 36.89
C THR A 98 -2.79 -18.45 36.25
N LEU A 99 -3.58 -17.92 35.31
CA LEU A 99 -3.31 -16.63 34.69
C LEU A 99 -3.31 -15.52 35.75
N SER A 100 -2.36 -14.59 35.63
CA SER A 100 -2.36 -13.37 36.46
C SER A 100 -3.58 -12.50 36.14
N SER A 101 -3.89 -11.49 36.96
CA SER A 101 -5.09 -10.66 36.78
C SER A 101 -5.05 -9.72 35.56
N ASP A 102 -3.90 -9.51 34.93
CA ASP A 102 -3.76 -8.60 33.78
C ASP A 102 -3.83 -9.37 32.46
N TRP A 103 -5.05 -9.81 32.10
CA TRP A 103 -5.26 -10.56 30.85
C TRP A 103 -5.12 -9.66 29.63
N SER A 104 -5.49 -8.39 29.73
CA SER A 104 -5.36 -7.44 28.62
C SER A 104 -3.91 -7.30 28.20
N ALA A 105 -2.98 -7.06 29.13
CA ALA A 105 -1.55 -6.95 28.78
C ALA A 105 -0.98 -8.24 28.18
N GLN A 106 -1.40 -9.41 28.70
CA GLN A 106 -0.98 -10.71 28.17
C GLN A 106 -1.48 -10.93 26.73
N PHE A 107 -2.76 -10.65 26.49
CA PHE A 107 -3.34 -10.74 25.16
C PHE A 107 -2.65 -9.79 24.17
N GLU A 108 -2.39 -8.54 24.58
CA GLU A 108 -1.67 -7.58 23.72
C GLU A 108 -0.25 -8.03 23.40
N SER A 109 0.46 -8.62 24.37
CA SER A 109 1.79 -9.17 24.16
C SER A 109 1.76 -10.32 23.14
N PHE A 110 0.79 -11.23 23.27
CA PHE A 110 0.60 -12.33 22.32
C PHE A 110 0.23 -11.81 20.92
N ARG A 111 -0.77 -10.92 20.83
CA ARG A 111 -1.21 -10.28 19.57
C ARG A 111 -0.06 -9.56 18.87
N SER A 112 0.77 -8.84 19.62
CA SER A 112 1.96 -8.17 19.10
C SER A 112 2.99 -9.16 18.54
N ALA A 113 3.18 -10.32 19.19
CA ALA A 113 4.06 -11.37 18.71
C ALA A 113 3.52 -12.06 17.44
N VAL A 114 2.21 -12.24 17.33
CA VAL A 114 1.54 -12.73 16.12
C VAL A 114 1.77 -11.76 14.96
N GLY A 115 1.51 -10.46 15.17
CA GLY A 115 1.59 -9.44 14.11
C GLY A 115 0.64 -9.75 12.96
N ASP A 116 1.08 -9.56 11.72
CA ASP A 116 0.24 -9.78 10.52
C ASP A 116 0.24 -11.24 10.01
N LYS A 117 0.75 -12.20 10.80
CA LYS A 117 0.85 -13.61 10.36
C LYS A 117 -0.52 -14.26 10.17
N TYR A 118 -1.47 -13.93 11.04
CA TYR A 118 -2.82 -14.50 11.12
C TYR A 118 -3.82 -13.40 11.49
N LYS A 119 -5.11 -13.62 11.21
CA LYS A 119 -6.14 -12.83 11.88
C LYS A 119 -6.17 -13.23 13.34
N ILE A 120 -6.37 -12.29 14.25
CA ILE A 120 -6.34 -12.57 15.69
C ILE A 120 -7.75 -12.68 16.26
N GLY A 121 -7.94 -13.63 17.16
CA GLY A 121 -9.12 -13.72 18.00
C GLY A 121 -8.78 -13.89 19.47
N LEU A 122 -9.76 -13.61 20.32
CA LEU A 122 -9.69 -13.81 21.77
C LEU A 122 -10.84 -14.71 22.17
N TYR A 123 -10.53 -15.76 22.93
CA TYR A 123 -11.52 -16.57 23.61
C TYR A 123 -11.43 -16.42 25.13
N CYS A 124 -12.59 -16.28 25.76
CA CYS A 124 -12.81 -16.42 27.20
C CYS A 124 -14.32 -16.48 27.50
N SER A 125 -14.73 -16.78 28.73
CA SER A 125 -16.13 -16.67 29.14
C SER A 125 -16.58 -15.22 29.32
N ASP A 126 -17.90 -14.98 29.24
CA ASP A 126 -18.47 -13.62 29.26
C ASP A 126 -18.08 -12.80 30.51
N SER A 127 -18.03 -13.43 31.69
CA SER A 127 -17.64 -12.72 32.91
C SER A 127 -16.18 -12.22 32.88
N PRO A 128 -15.17 -13.08 32.62
CA PRO A 128 -13.80 -12.64 32.39
C PRO A 128 -13.64 -11.61 31.27
N TYR A 129 -14.41 -11.75 30.18
CA TYR A 129 -14.36 -10.79 29.08
C TYR A 129 -14.69 -9.37 29.57
N ASN A 130 -15.83 -9.23 30.26
CA ASN A 130 -16.30 -7.94 30.76
C ASN A 130 -15.45 -7.40 31.93
N SER A 131 -14.73 -8.25 32.67
CA SER A 131 -13.88 -7.81 33.79
C SER A 131 -12.45 -7.45 33.38
N HIS A 132 -11.92 -8.05 32.32
CA HIS A 132 -10.51 -7.88 31.94
C HIS A 132 -10.28 -7.13 30.63
N PHE A 133 -11.30 -6.93 29.79
CA PHE A 133 -11.13 -6.32 28.48
C PHE A 133 -12.08 -5.13 28.26
N ASP A 134 -11.55 -4.09 27.63
CA ASP A 134 -12.35 -3.00 27.09
C ASP A 134 -12.89 -3.41 25.71
N ASN A 135 -14.20 -3.69 25.64
CA ASN A 135 -14.84 -4.10 24.40
C ASN A 135 -14.69 -3.07 23.26
N ALA A 136 -14.74 -1.76 23.55
CA ALA A 136 -14.61 -0.75 22.51
C ALA A 136 -13.21 -0.78 21.89
N LYS A 137 -12.18 -1.00 22.73
CA LYS A 137 -10.79 -1.18 22.27
C LYS A 137 -10.64 -2.46 21.44
N ILE A 138 -11.12 -3.60 21.93
CA ILE A 138 -11.03 -4.90 21.25
C ILE A 138 -11.67 -4.83 19.85
N VAL A 139 -12.83 -4.18 19.74
CA VAL A 139 -13.50 -3.94 18.45
C VAL A 139 -12.68 -3.02 17.54
N ALA A 140 -12.16 -1.91 18.07
CA ALA A 140 -11.35 -0.97 17.30
C ALA A 140 -10.06 -1.59 16.75
N GLU A 141 -9.52 -2.60 17.44
CA GLU A 141 -8.32 -3.34 17.04
C GLU A 141 -8.61 -4.49 16.08
N GLY A 142 -9.89 -4.72 15.72
CA GLY A 142 -10.29 -5.77 14.79
C GLY A 142 -10.11 -7.18 15.34
N VAL A 143 -10.04 -7.33 16.67
CA VAL A 143 -9.91 -8.64 17.33
C VAL A 143 -11.26 -9.35 17.30
N TYR A 144 -11.24 -10.61 16.90
CA TYR A 144 -12.46 -11.40 16.80
C TYR A 144 -12.83 -12.04 18.14
N ARG A 145 -14.03 -11.71 18.66
CA ARG A 145 -14.43 -12.05 20.04
C ARG A 145 -15.18 -13.37 20.06
N TRP A 146 -14.55 -14.40 20.59
CA TRP A 146 -15.17 -15.72 20.81
C TRP A 146 -15.53 -15.89 22.28
N ILE A 147 -16.80 -15.74 22.63
CA ILE A 147 -17.25 -15.60 24.01
C ILE A 147 -18.12 -16.78 24.44
N ALA A 148 -17.74 -17.43 25.55
CA ALA A 148 -18.49 -18.54 26.12
C ALA A 148 -19.56 -18.07 27.11
N ALA A 149 -20.80 -18.51 26.88
CA ALA A 149 -21.93 -18.32 27.79
C ALA A 149 -23.02 -19.37 27.53
N TYR A 150 -23.14 -20.39 28.39
CA TYR A 150 -23.97 -21.57 28.04
C TYR A 150 -25.47 -21.44 28.33
N SER A 151 -25.87 -20.38 29.04
CA SER A 151 -27.27 -20.20 29.49
C SER A 151 -27.95 -18.96 28.89
N TYR A 152 -27.22 -18.14 28.15
CA TYR A 152 -27.72 -16.91 27.53
C TYR A 152 -26.81 -16.46 26.38
N GLU A 153 -27.36 -15.66 25.48
CA GLU A 153 -26.58 -14.99 24.43
C GLU A 153 -25.82 -13.80 25.04
N PRO A 154 -24.48 -13.74 24.95
CA PRO A 154 -23.71 -12.64 25.50
C PRO A 154 -23.95 -11.34 24.72
N ALA A 155 -23.74 -10.17 25.34
CA ALA A 155 -23.96 -8.89 24.66
C ALA A 155 -22.81 -8.54 23.69
N ASN A 156 -21.58 -8.87 24.06
CA ASN A 156 -20.36 -8.47 23.37
C ASN A 156 -19.65 -9.70 22.78
N TYR A 157 -19.98 -10.10 21.57
CA TYR A 157 -19.34 -11.26 20.93
C TYR A 157 -19.29 -11.10 19.42
N ASP A 158 -18.53 -11.94 18.75
CA ASP A 158 -18.65 -12.23 17.31
C ASP A 158 -18.96 -13.71 17.07
N ILE A 159 -18.32 -14.58 17.86
CA ILE A 159 -18.64 -16.00 18.00
C ILE A 159 -19.14 -16.23 19.43
N TRP A 160 -20.27 -16.91 19.57
CA TRP A 160 -20.82 -17.30 20.85
C TRP A 160 -20.67 -18.82 21.02
N GLN A 161 -19.89 -19.25 22.02
CA GLN A 161 -19.88 -20.65 22.45
C GLN A 161 -21.10 -20.89 23.35
N MET A 162 -22.08 -21.56 22.76
CA MET A 162 -23.44 -21.71 23.26
C MET A 162 -23.59 -22.87 24.23
N SER A 163 -22.73 -23.87 24.11
CA SER A 163 -22.74 -25.06 24.95
C SER A 163 -21.38 -25.76 24.90
N GLY A 164 -21.10 -26.54 25.95
CA GLY A 164 -19.89 -27.35 26.09
C GLY A 164 -20.20 -28.78 26.53
N GLU A 165 -19.75 -29.19 27.72
CA GLU A 165 -20.08 -30.49 28.31
C GLU A 165 -21.61 -30.75 28.33
N GLY A 166 -22.02 -31.97 27.98
CA GLY A 166 -23.41 -32.38 27.83
C GLY A 166 -24.09 -32.02 26.51
N SER A 167 -23.38 -31.39 25.56
CA SER A 167 -23.92 -31.04 24.23
C SER A 167 -24.15 -32.26 23.32
N GLY A 168 -23.50 -33.39 23.62
CA GLY A 168 -23.48 -34.57 22.77
C GLY A 168 -22.72 -34.35 21.46
N GLY A 169 -22.57 -35.45 20.72
CA GLY A 169 -21.82 -35.48 19.46
C GLY A 169 -22.69 -35.33 18.21
N PHE A 170 -22.14 -35.75 17.07
CA PHE A 170 -22.84 -35.80 15.80
C PHE A 170 -22.88 -37.22 15.26
N GLY A 171 -24.02 -37.60 14.65
CA GLY A 171 -24.14 -38.90 13.98
C GLY A 171 -23.85 -40.06 14.93
N SER A 172 -22.86 -40.89 14.56
CA SER A 172 -22.43 -42.01 15.41
C SER A 172 -21.47 -41.61 16.55
N TYR A 173 -20.93 -40.40 16.52
CA TYR A 173 -20.09 -39.88 17.60
C TYR A 173 -20.99 -39.32 18.71
N THR A 174 -20.85 -39.84 19.93
CA THR A 174 -21.71 -39.46 21.06
C THR A 174 -21.00 -38.59 22.11
N GLY A 175 -19.67 -38.43 22.00
CA GLY A 175 -18.90 -37.58 22.90
C GLY A 175 -19.29 -36.11 22.74
N ASP A 176 -19.10 -35.33 23.81
CA ASP A 176 -19.44 -33.92 23.80
C ASP A 176 -18.55 -33.14 22.84
N VAL A 177 -19.19 -32.23 22.11
CA VAL A 177 -18.53 -31.29 21.21
C VAL A 177 -19.19 -29.93 21.42
N ASP A 178 -18.34 -28.95 21.64
CA ASP A 178 -18.73 -27.58 21.91
C ASP A 178 -19.41 -26.98 20.67
N ARG A 179 -20.38 -26.09 20.90
CA ARG A 179 -21.28 -25.58 19.87
C ARG A 179 -21.16 -24.08 19.80
N ASP A 180 -20.80 -23.58 18.63
CA ASP A 180 -20.58 -22.16 18.40
C ASP A 180 -21.52 -21.58 17.36
N TYR A 181 -21.90 -20.34 17.60
CA TYR A 181 -22.56 -19.49 16.62
C TYR A 181 -21.69 -18.30 16.25
N ASP A 182 -21.09 -18.35 15.06
CA ASP A 182 -20.51 -17.19 14.40
C ASP A 182 -21.65 -16.36 13.79
N LYS A 183 -21.88 -15.15 14.35
CA LYS A 183 -22.93 -14.24 13.88
C LYS A 183 -22.55 -13.47 12.62
N THR A 184 -21.26 -13.30 12.35
CA THR A 184 -20.75 -12.49 11.24
C THR A 184 -20.52 -13.33 9.99
N GLY A 185 -20.26 -14.63 10.18
CA GLY A 185 -19.91 -15.60 9.16
C GLY A 185 -18.46 -15.54 8.71
N ASN A 186 -17.60 -14.72 9.34
CA ASN A 186 -16.21 -14.51 8.95
C ASN A 186 -15.35 -15.78 8.99
N LEU A 187 -15.72 -16.82 9.76
CA LEU A 187 -15.01 -18.11 9.78
C LEU A 187 -15.31 -19.00 8.57
N PHE A 188 -16.33 -18.68 7.78
CA PHE A 188 -16.74 -19.48 6.63
C PHE A 188 -17.13 -18.63 5.43
N VAL A 189 -16.65 -17.39 5.38
CA VAL A 189 -16.55 -16.67 4.12
C VAL A 189 -15.61 -17.51 3.26
N GLU A 190 -16.12 -17.99 2.12
CA GLU A 190 -15.27 -18.58 1.12
C GLU A 190 -14.15 -17.58 0.85
N ASP A 191 -12.89 -18.02 0.90
CA ASP A 191 -11.83 -17.26 0.23
C ASP A 191 -12.41 -16.96 -1.14
N VAL A 192 -12.62 -15.67 -1.44
CA VAL A 192 -13.02 -15.25 -2.77
C VAL A 192 -12.01 -15.96 -3.65
N GLN A 193 -12.50 -16.90 -4.48
CA GLN A 193 -11.66 -17.64 -5.41
C GLN A 193 -10.66 -16.64 -5.96
N PRO A 194 -9.34 -16.91 -5.92
CA PRO A 194 -8.38 -15.98 -6.50
C PRO A 194 -8.93 -15.68 -7.89
N ILE A 195 -9.29 -14.42 -8.10
CA ILE A 195 -9.55 -13.87 -9.42
C ILE A 195 -8.48 -14.49 -10.30
N THR A 196 -8.91 -15.23 -11.34
CA THR A 196 -8.01 -15.80 -12.34
C THR A 196 -6.93 -14.77 -12.62
N PRO A 197 -5.62 -15.10 -12.53
CA PRO A 197 -4.58 -14.10 -12.53
C PRO A 197 -4.81 -13.11 -13.66
N SER A 198 -5.13 -11.87 -13.31
CA SER A 198 -4.72 -10.77 -14.16
C SER A 198 -3.21 -10.93 -14.29
N THR A 199 -2.71 -10.90 -15.51
CA THR A 199 -1.27 -10.95 -15.84
C THR A 199 -0.51 -9.71 -15.34
N THR A 200 -1.00 -9.06 -14.29
CA THR A 200 -0.46 -7.83 -13.72
C THR A 200 0.20 -8.18 -12.39
N PRO A 201 1.54 -8.09 -12.28
CA PRO A 201 2.24 -8.39 -11.04
C PRO A 201 1.80 -7.43 -9.93
N LEU A 202 1.55 -7.96 -8.73
CA LEU A 202 1.38 -7.16 -7.52
C LEU A 202 2.72 -6.49 -7.18
N TYR A 203 2.81 -5.20 -7.47
CA TYR A 203 3.95 -4.38 -7.14
C TYR A 203 4.01 -4.14 -5.63
N ARG A 204 5.01 -4.71 -4.93
CA ARG A 204 5.39 -4.18 -3.61
C ARG A 204 6.03 -2.82 -3.84
N GLN A 205 5.47 -1.79 -3.23
CA GLN A 205 6.07 -0.47 -3.23
C GLN A 205 7.29 -0.52 -2.30
N ILE A 206 8.49 -0.54 -2.88
CA ILE A 206 9.76 -0.47 -2.15
C ILE A 206 10.23 0.97 -2.30
N ILE A 207 10.13 1.77 -1.24
CA ILE A 207 10.56 3.17 -1.19
C ILE A 207 11.15 3.46 0.19
N GLY A 208 12.43 3.85 0.23
CA GLY A 208 13.12 4.17 1.48
C GLY A 208 13.61 2.94 2.25
N ASP A 209 13.46 1.74 1.68
CA ASP A 209 13.98 0.50 2.25
C ASP A 209 15.50 0.43 2.04
N ALA A 210 16.20 -0.32 2.90
CA ALA A 210 17.63 -0.55 2.75
C ALA A 210 17.92 -1.68 1.75
N GLY A 211 18.92 -1.49 0.89
CA GLY A 211 19.31 -2.48 -0.11
C GLY A 211 20.57 -2.10 -0.89
N TYR A 212 20.97 -2.96 -1.82
CA TYR A 212 22.08 -2.74 -2.73
C TYR A 212 21.58 -2.27 -4.08
N ASP A 213 22.22 -1.23 -4.61
CA ASP A 213 21.96 -0.73 -5.94
C ASP A 213 22.28 -1.79 -7.00
N THR A 214 21.33 -2.05 -7.90
CA THR A 214 21.47 -3.11 -8.91
C THR A 214 22.60 -2.84 -9.91
N ASP A 215 22.89 -1.58 -10.22
CA ASP A 215 23.87 -1.23 -11.26
C ASP A 215 25.27 -1.01 -10.66
N SER A 216 25.34 -0.31 -9.52
CA SER A 216 26.61 0.11 -8.90
C SER A 216 27.05 -0.75 -7.73
N GLY A 217 26.18 -1.58 -7.16
CA GLY A 217 26.48 -2.41 -5.98
C GLY A 217 26.63 -1.64 -4.68
N ILE A 218 26.34 -0.34 -4.65
CA ILE A 218 26.43 0.50 -3.45
C ILE A 218 25.25 0.21 -2.52
N TYR A 219 25.49 0.14 -1.21
CA TYR A 219 24.44 -0.04 -0.21
C TYR A 219 23.85 1.30 0.25
N GLY A 220 22.53 1.35 0.42
CA GLY A 220 21.85 2.55 0.92
C GLY A 220 20.33 2.38 0.98
N LEU A 221 19.63 3.49 1.17
CA LEU A 221 18.16 3.53 1.10
C LEU A 221 17.74 3.81 -0.33
N GLY A 222 16.80 3.01 -0.84
CA GLY A 222 16.48 3.01 -2.26
C GLY A 222 15.02 2.76 -2.57
N ARG A 223 14.74 2.66 -3.87
CA ARG A 223 13.42 2.34 -4.40
C ARG A 223 13.51 1.20 -5.39
N SER A 224 12.43 0.45 -5.53
CA SER A 224 12.26 -0.51 -6.60
C SER A 224 10.83 -0.45 -7.13
N TYR A 225 10.71 -0.37 -8.45
CA TYR A 225 9.43 -0.32 -9.13
C TYR A 225 9.00 -1.68 -9.67
N ASP A 226 9.82 -2.72 -9.53
CA ASP A 226 9.61 -4.07 -10.07
C ASP A 226 9.77 -5.15 -9.00
N ASN A 227 9.35 -4.80 -7.77
CA ASN A 227 9.33 -5.71 -6.63
C ASN A 227 10.72 -6.28 -6.24
N GLY A 228 11.75 -5.44 -6.36
CA GLY A 228 13.12 -5.73 -5.90
C GLY A 228 14.05 -6.31 -6.97
N LYS A 229 13.60 -6.45 -8.22
CA LYS A 229 14.43 -6.97 -9.31
C LYS A 229 15.44 -5.92 -9.81
N THR A 230 15.03 -4.66 -9.86
CA THR A 230 15.87 -3.47 -10.00
C THR A 230 15.68 -2.60 -8.77
N PHE A 231 16.76 -2.43 -8.02
CA PHE A 231 16.81 -1.64 -6.80
C PHE A 231 17.73 -0.45 -7.04
N HIS A 232 17.18 0.74 -6.88
CA HIS A 232 17.84 1.99 -7.15
C HIS A 232 18.08 2.72 -5.84
N VAL A 233 19.34 2.74 -5.39
CA VAL A 233 19.71 3.50 -4.19
C VAL A 233 19.61 5.00 -4.49
N MET A 234 19.07 5.74 -3.53
CA MET A 234 18.87 7.19 -3.57
C MET A 234 19.70 7.87 -2.49
N ASP A 235 19.81 7.29 -1.29
CA ASP A 235 20.53 7.87 -0.17
C ASP A 235 21.61 6.91 0.35
N THR A 236 22.85 7.39 0.43
CA THR A 236 24.02 6.64 0.92
C THR A 236 24.72 7.41 2.02
N VAL A 237 25.67 6.76 2.71
CA VAL A 237 26.59 7.41 3.65
C VAL A 237 27.47 8.48 2.99
N TYR A 238 27.61 8.45 1.65
CA TYR A 238 28.37 9.43 0.88
C TYR A 238 27.50 10.58 0.33
N GLY A 239 26.20 10.57 0.62
CA GLY A 239 25.22 11.56 0.16
C GLY A 239 24.18 10.97 -0.81
N ARG A 240 23.38 11.87 -1.40
CA ARG A 240 22.29 11.53 -2.30
C ARG A 240 22.80 11.28 -3.72
N ILE A 241 22.32 10.19 -4.32
CA ILE A 241 22.59 9.82 -5.71
C ILE A 241 21.41 10.28 -6.57
N TYR A 242 21.71 11.00 -7.65
CA TYR A 242 20.72 11.42 -8.65
C TYR A 242 21.01 10.71 -9.97
N ARG A 243 19.98 10.15 -10.62
CA ARG A 243 20.10 9.56 -11.96
C ARG A 243 19.58 10.51 -13.03
N GLN A 244 19.93 10.22 -14.28
CA GLN A 244 19.46 10.99 -15.45
C GLN A 244 17.93 11.11 -15.45
N GLN A 245 17.20 10.02 -15.18
CA GLN A 245 15.74 10.02 -15.10
C GLN A 245 15.19 10.98 -14.03
N ASP A 246 15.88 11.15 -12.90
CA ASP A 246 15.46 12.10 -11.86
C ASP A 246 15.61 13.54 -12.38
N GLY A 247 16.71 13.83 -13.09
CA GLY A 247 16.91 15.09 -13.79
C GLY A 247 15.81 15.36 -14.82
N ASP A 248 15.51 14.37 -15.67
CA ASP A 248 14.49 14.48 -16.72
C ASP A 248 13.08 14.65 -16.13
N SER A 249 12.78 14.01 -15.00
CA SER A 249 11.46 14.10 -14.33
C SER A 249 11.25 15.45 -13.64
N ILE A 250 12.33 16.04 -13.12
CA ILE A 250 12.30 17.36 -12.46
C ILE A 250 12.29 18.48 -13.50
N TRP A 251 12.95 18.28 -14.65
CA TRP A 251 13.16 19.32 -15.66
C TRP A 251 11.88 20.05 -16.12
N PRO A 252 10.75 19.40 -16.42
CA PRO A 252 9.51 20.10 -16.82
C PRO A 252 8.98 21.11 -15.80
N PHE A 253 9.30 20.93 -14.52
CA PHE A 253 8.89 21.85 -13.44
C PHE A 253 9.87 23.01 -13.26
N LEU A 254 11.12 22.80 -13.66
CA LEU A 254 12.17 23.82 -13.64
C LEU A 254 12.17 24.65 -14.94
N GLN A 255 11.90 24.03 -16.08
CA GLN A 255 11.98 24.64 -17.40
C GLN A 255 11.18 25.94 -17.54
N PRO A 256 9.92 26.06 -17.05
CA PRO A 256 9.18 27.32 -17.13
C PRO A 256 9.78 28.44 -16.27
N LYS A 257 10.46 28.07 -15.17
CA LYS A 257 11.11 29.00 -14.24
C LYS A 257 12.49 29.43 -14.71
N ILE A 258 13.13 28.60 -15.53
CA ILE A 258 14.37 28.91 -16.25
C ILE A 258 14.06 29.66 -17.55
N GLY A 259 12.92 29.38 -18.20
CA GLY A 259 12.47 30.02 -19.44
C GLY A 259 12.12 31.50 -19.32
N THR A 260 11.99 32.02 -18.10
CA THR A 260 11.98 33.47 -17.83
C THR A 260 13.36 34.12 -17.91
N ILE A 261 14.42 33.33 -18.08
CA ILE A 261 15.69 33.82 -18.64
C ILE A 261 15.52 33.80 -20.16
N THR A 262 14.67 34.69 -20.69
CA THR A 262 14.84 35.12 -22.08
C THR A 262 16.22 35.75 -22.14
N ASP A 263 17.16 35.11 -22.84
CA ASP A 263 18.40 35.78 -23.21
C ASP A 263 18.00 37.11 -23.85
N PRO A 264 18.25 38.26 -23.21
CA PRO A 264 17.87 39.55 -23.76
C PRO A 264 18.60 39.84 -25.09
N PHE A 265 19.52 38.97 -25.49
CA PHE A 265 20.31 39.03 -26.71
C PHE A 265 20.01 37.89 -27.70
N ALA A 266 18.95 37.09 -27.52
CA ALA A 266 18.56 36.09 -28.52
C ALA A 266 18.29 36.76 -29.88
N VAL A 267 19.11 36.46 -30.88
CA VAL A 267 19.02 37.05 -32.23
C VAL A 267 18.20 36.14 -33.15
N THR A 268 17.14 36.68 -33.75
CA THR A 268 16.31 35.96 -34.73
C THR A 268 16.87 36.13 -36.14
N ILE A 269 17.19 35.03 -36.84
CA ILE A 269 17.70 35.08 -38.21
C ILE A 269 16.57 35.38 -39.20
N VAL A 270 16.75 36.37 -40.07
CA VAL A 270 15.79 36.75 -41.11
C VAL A 270 16.42 36.57 -42.50
N GLN A 271 15.79 35.73 -43.33
CA GLN A 271 16.28 35.36 -44.67
C GLN A 271 15.34 35.77 -45.82
N SER A 272 14.13 36.24 -45.52
CA SER A 272 13.15 36.69 -46.52
C SER A 272 12.10 37.60 -45.87
N GLY A 273 11.24 38.23 -46.69
CA GLY A 273 10.15 39.08 -46.23
C GLY A 273 10.45 40.57 -46.29
N THR A 274 9.81 41.36 -45.43
CA THR A 274 9.98 42.81 -45.39
C THR A 274 10.36 43.29 -43.99
N TYR A 275 11.14 44.37 -43.91
CA TYR A 275 11.44 45.02 -42.64
C TYR A 275 10.16 45.54 -41.96
N ASP A 276 9.11 45.88 -42.72
CA ASP A 276 7.84 46.38 -42.21
C ASP A 276 7.05 45.34 -41.41
N GLY A 277 7.29 44.04 -41.68
CA GLY A 277 6.70 42.94 -40.92
C GLY A 277 7.37 42.70 -39.55
N LEU A 278 8.57 43.22 -39.32
CA LEU A 278 9.35 43.01 -38.10
C LEU A 278 8.92 44.01 -37.01
N THR A 279 7.84 43.69 -36.32
CA THR A 279 7.18 44.61 -35.36
C THR A 279 7.32 44.20 -33.90
N THR A 280 7.73 42.97 -33.61
CA THR A 280 7.91 42.46 -32.25
C THR A 280 9.24 42.95 -31.66
N SER A 281 9.26 43.34 -30.37
CA SER A 281 10.50 43.71 -29.67
C SER A 281 11.54 42.58 -29.72
N GLY A 282 12.78 42.89 -30.13
CA GLY A 282 13.85 41.91 -30.21
C GLY A 282 15.04 42.34 -31.08
N TYR A 283 16.00 41.42 -31.24
CA TYR A 283 17.14 41.55 -32.14
C TYR A 283 17.00 40.59 -33.32
N TYR A 284 17.24 41.06 -34.53
CA TYR A 284 17.09 40.31 -35.78
C TYR A 284 18.36 40.38 -36.61
N GLU A 285 18.89 39.25 -37.05
CA GLU A 285 20.03 39.18 -37.97
C GLU A 285 19.53 39.10 -39.41
N ILE A 286 19.76 40.16 -40.18
CA ILE A 286 19.44 40.21 -41.61
C ILE A 286 20.62 39.61 -42.38
N ARG A 287 20.49 38.38 -42.87
CA ARG A 287 21.58 37.64 -43.54
C ARG A 287 21.63 37.78 -45.06
N THR A 288 20.67 38.48 -45.65
CA THR A 288 20.55 38.55 -47.11
C THR A 288 19.87 39.83 -47.54
N SER A 289 20.20 40.28 -48.75
CA SER A 289 19.56 41.40 -49.44
C SER A 289 18.13 41.08 -49.91
N SER A 290 17.69 39.81 -49.81
CA SER A 290 16.33 39.39 -50.15
C SER A 290 15.26 39.92 -49.19
N VAL A 291 15.65 40.50 -48.04
CA VAL A 291 14.71 41.18 -47.13
C VAL A 291 14.50 42.61 -47.62
N THR A 292 13.27 42.97 -47.97
CA THR A 292 12.95 44.21 -48.69
C THR A 292 12.39 45.30 -47.77
N GLY A 293 12.44 46.57 -48.19
CA GLY A 293 11.97 47.71 -47.39
C GLY A 293 12.96 48.19 -46.30
N GLY A 294 14.19 47.69 -46.34
CA GLY A 294 15.29 48.13 -45.47
C GLY A 294 15.94 49.44 -45.93
N PRO A 295 16.87 49.98 -45.13
CA PRO A 295 17.59 51.22 -45.47
C PRO A 295 18.65 51.03 -46.55
N SER A 296 19.11 49.78 -46.76
CA SER A 296 20.11 49.40 -47.74
C SER A 296 19.95 47.93 -48.13
N THR A 297 20.76 47.45 -49.07
CA THR A 297 20.86 46.04 -49.43
C THR A 297 21.83 45.25 -48.54
N GLU A 298 22.41 45.88 -47.52
CA GLU A 298 23.41 45.27 -46.66
C GLU A 298 22.80 44.38 -45.58
N THR A 299 23.60 43.41 -45.14
CA THR A 299 23.30 42.58 -43.98
C THR A 299 23.64 43.32 -42.68
N GLY A 300 23.14 42.81 -41.56
CA GLY A 300 23.40 43.40 -40.26
C GLY A 300 22.41 42.99 -39.19
N VAL A 301 22.38 43.75 -38.09
CA VAL A 301 21.51 43.50 -36.94
C VAL A 301 20.48 44.61 -36.80
N LEU A 302 19.21 44.23 -36.83
CA LEU A 302 18.06 45.09 -36.59
C LEU A 302 17.59 44.92 -35.15
N LYS A 303 17.54 46.01 -34.39
CA LYS A 303 16.85 46.08 -33.11
C LYS A 303 15.45 46.64 -33.32
N VAL A 304 14.44 45.98 -32.77
CA VAL A 304 13.05 46.43 -32.77
C VAL A 304 12.62 46.67 -31.33
N ILE A 305 11.97 47.81 -31.08
CA ILE A 305 11.36 48.15 -29.79
C ILE A 305 9.90 48.50 -30.05
N ASP A 306 9.00 47.67 -29.54
CA ASP A 306 7.55 47.92 -29.51
C ASP A 306 7.14 48.54 -28.17
N ALA A 307 6.75 49.80 -28.18
CA ALA A 307 6.23 50.52 -27.02
C ALA A 307 4.70 50.37 -26.94
N ASN A 308 4.23 49.16 -26.62
CA ASN A 308 2.81 48.82 -26.48
C ASN A 308 1.95 49.16 -27.70
N LYS A 309 2.46 48.93 -28.92
CA LYS A 309 1.82 49.21 -30.21
C LYS A 309 1.55 50.69 -30.51
N ASN A 310 1.97 51.60 -29.62
CA ASN A 310 1.83 53.04 -29.85
C ASN A 310 2.93 53.56 -30.77
N ILE A 311 4.16 53.10 -30.56
CA ILE A 311 5.33 53.43 -31.38
C ILE A 311 6.19 52.18 -31.51
N ILE A 312 6.58 51.85 -32.75
CA ILE A 312 7.58 50.81 -33.01
C ILE A 312 8.83 51.47 -33.56
N THR A 313 9.96 51.28 -32.90
CA THR A 313 11.26 51.81 -33.34
C THR A 313 12.11 50.68 -33.91
N GLN A 314 12.67 50.91 -35.09
CA GLN A 314 13.61 50.01 -35.73
C GLN A 314 14.97 50.69 -35.86
N THR A 315 16.02 50.06 -35.34
CA THR A 315 17.42 50.51 -35.48
C THR A 315 18.26 49.43 -36.15
N MET A 316 18.81 49.71 -37.33
CA MET A 316 19.62 48.78 -38.11
C MET A 316 21.10 49.16 -38.02
N HIS A 317 21.94 48.21 -37.60
CA HIS A 317 23.39 48.27 -37.66
C HIS A 317 23.86 47.41 -38.83
N THR A 318 24.39 48.00 -39.89
CA THR A 318 24.87 47.25 -41.05
C THR A 318 26.32 46.80 -40.87
N VAL A 319 26.75 45.80 -41.66
CA VAL A 319 28.14 45.32 -41.69
C VAL A 319 29.17 46.38 -42.12
N SER A 320 28.72 47.50 -42.70
CA SER A 320 29.57 48.64 -43.06
C SER A 320 29.67 49.71 -41.96
N ASP A 321 29.30 49.35 -40.73
CA ASP A 321 29.20 50.25 -39.57
C ASP A 321 28.19 51.41 -39.74
N ALA A 322 27.25 51.32 -40.69
CA ALA A 322 26.19 52.31 -40.82
C ALA A 322 25.06 52.01 -39.83
N VAL A 323 24.58 53.05 -39.14
CA VAL A 323 23.41 52.96 -38.26
C VAL A 323 22.23 53.69 -38.90
N TRP A 324 21.08 53.03 -38.96
CA TRP A 324 19.85 53.59 -39.49
C TRP A 324 18.74 53.45 -38.47
N ILE A 325 17.78 54.36 -38.46
CA ILE A 325 16.62 54.29 -37.59
C ILE A 325 15.35 54.72 -38.34
N ARG A 326 14.21 54.14 -37.98
CA ARG A 326 12.87 54.61 -38.37
C ARG A 326 11.84 54.26 -37.30
N ASN A 327 10.67 54.90 -37.37
CA ASN A 327 9.57 54.66 -36.45
C ASN A 327 8.29 54.30 -37.21
N LYS A 328 7.42 53.50 -36.60
CA LYS A 328 6.01 53.33 -36.98
C LYS A 328 5.13 54.07 -35.99
N HIS A 329 4.24 54.93 -36.47
CA HIS A 329 3.24 55.65 -35.67
C HIS A 329 1.94 55.78 -36.48
N ASN A 330 0.77 55.57 -35.85
CA ASN A 330 -0.53 55.53 -36.53
C ASN A 330 -0.55 54.62 -37.76
N ASP A 331 0.02 53.42 -37.61
CA ASP A 331 0.18 52.44 -38.68
C ASP A 331 1.02 52.83 -39.90
N ALA A 332 1.66 54.00 -39.89
CA ALA A 332 2.54 54.47 -40.96
C ALA A 332 4.03 54.44 -40.54
N TRP A 333 4.89 53.94 -41.44
CA TRP A 333 6.34 53.99 -41.26
C TRP A 333 6.91 55.34 -41.71
N THR A 334 7.80 55.91 -40.91
CA THR A 334 8.67 56.99 -41.37
C THR A 334 9.72 56.44 -42.33
N THR A 335 10.28 57.31 -43.17
CA THR A 335 11.46 56.96 -43.96
C THR A 335 12.63 56.59 -43.05
N TRP A 336 13.50 55.70 -43.54
CA TRP A 336 14.78 55.41 -42.89
C TRP A 336 15.67 56.65 -42.87
N ARG A 337 16.29 56.93 -41.73
CA ARG A 337 17.30 57.98 -41.57
C ARG A 337 18.63 57.36 -41.12
N LYS A 338 19.72 57.69 -41.83
CA LYS A 338 21.08 57.33 -41.42
C LYS A 338 21.49 58.21 -40.24
N ILE A 339 22.06 57.61 -39.21
CA ILE A 339 22.64 58.32 -38.07
C ILE A 339 24.14 58.44 -38.28
N THR A 340 24.64 59.65 -38.15
CA THR A 340 26.08 59.96 -38.09
C THR A 340 26.40 60.35 -36.65
N PHE A 341 27.41 59.72 -36.06
CA PHE A 341 27.88 60.02 -34.71
C PHE A 341 28.98 61.08 -34.72
#